data_AF-A0A8B8IV35-F1
#
_entry.id   AF-A0A8B8IV35-F1
#
_cell.length_a   1.000
_cell.length_b   1.000
_cell.length_c   1.000
_cell.angle_alpha   90.00
_cell.angle_beta   90.00
_cell.angle_gamma   90.00
#
_symmetry.space_group_name_H-M   'P 1'
#
loop_
_entity.id
_entity.type
_entity.pdbx_description
1 polymer ?
#
loop_
_entity_poly.entity_id
_entity_poly.type
_entity_poly.pdbx_seq_one_letter_code
_entity_poly.pdbx_strand_id
1 'polypeptide(L)'
;MNAREYREKLIDEVKKYPVLYDTNHENHRDIDVRDRCWQEISERLGANCEVLKREWKILRDSLRQSLKKSDKGVTTKAGLPCKKWRFQNRMSFVLPYMTMRPDASRNRRSLRRDIKLDDTEAQSDQDQESEVWDPGNSDQDSLDLYFASVCQSTKRLPKKYQNLIKKQVLEVLLRVEEQVEAESGESKMTVYKNSE
;
A
#
# COMPACT_ATOMS: atom_id res chain seq x y z
N MET A 1 15.71 15.20 -7.41
CA MET A 1 14.41 15.63 -6.87
C MET A 1 14.21 14.86 -5.58
N ASN A 2 14.01 15.55 -4.46
CA ASN A 2 13.94 14.86 -3.17
C ASN A 2 12.60 14.13 -3.00
N ALA A 3 12.58 13.02 -2.26
CA ALA A 3 11.37 12.24 -2.00
C ALA A 3 10.21 13.07 -1.46
N ARG A 4 10.54 14.09 -0.66
CA ARG A 4 9.57 15.07 -0.16
C ARG A 4 8.91 15.86 -1.29
N GLU A 5 9.72 16.46 -2.16
CA GLU A 5 9.22 17.27 -3.28
C GLU A 5 8.38 16.44 -4.24
N TYR A 6 8.75 15.17 -4.39
CA TYR A 6 7.99 14.23 -5.21
C TYR A 6 6.61 13.92 -4.61
N ARG A 7 6.54 13.58 -3.31
CA ARG A 7 5.27 13.40 -2.58
C ARG A 7 4.39 14.64 -2.67
N GLU A 8 5.00 15.82 -2.55
CA GLU A 8 4.34 17.10 -2.69
C GLU A 8 3.73 17.31 -4.08
N LYS A 9 4.48 17.02 -5.15
CA LYS A 9 3.95 17.07 -6.53
C LYS A 9 2.87 16.02 -6.79
N LEU A 10 3.03 14.81 -6.24
CA LEU A 10 2.01 13.77 -6.33
C LEU A 10 0.67 14.25 -5.73
N ILE A 11 0.71 14.87 -4.55
CA ILE A 11 -0.49 15.41 -3.90
C ILE A 11 -1.15 16.48 -4.78
N ASP A 12 -0.35 17.38 -5.36
CA ASP A 12 -0.86 18.46 -6.21
C ASP A 12 -1.45 17.94 -7.52
N GLU A 13 -0.85 16.93 -8.15
CA GLU A 13 -1.42 16.31 -9.34
C GLU A 13 -2.72 15.56 -9.00
N VAL A 14 -2.73 14.74 -7.93
CA VAL A 14 -3.95 14.01 -7.52
C VAL A 14 -5.10 14.96 -7.17
N LYS A 15 -4.79 16.14 -6.60
CA LYS A 15 -5.78 17.18 -6.30
C LYS A 15 -6.55 17.66 -7.54
N LYS A 16 -5.95 17.58 -8.74
CA LYS A 16 -6.60 17.98 -10.00
C LYS A 16 -7.65 16.98 -10.47
N TYR A 17 -7.67 15.76 -9.93
CA TYR A 17 -8.57 14.68 -10.36
C TYR A 17 -9.51 14.24 -9.23
N PRO A 18 -10.67 14.89 -9.06
CA PRO A 18 -11.68 14.53 -8.07
C PRO A 18 -12.08 13.06 -8.11
N VAL A 19 -12.10 12.44 -9.30
CA VAL A 19 -12.42 11.01 -9.49
C VAL A 19 -11.56 10.08 -8.62
N LEU A 20 -10.33 10.49 -8.26
CA LEU A 20 -9.41 9.66 -7.48
C LEU A 20 -9.72 9.63 -5.97
N TYR A 21 -10.40 10.65 -5.43
CA TYR A 21 -10.58 10.82 -3.99
C TYR A 21 -12.02 11.14 -3.55
N ASP A 22 -12.85 11.68 -4.44
CA ASP A 22 -14.25 11.99 -4.17
C ASP A 22 -15.11 10.73 -4.34
N THR A 23 -15.64 10.24 -3.22
CA THR A 23 -16.48 9.04 -3.18
C THR A 23 -17.89 9.27 -3.74
N ASN A 24 -18.32 10.53 -3.86
CA ASN A 24 -19.62 10.94 -4.40
C ASN A 24 -19.57 11.24 -5.91
N HIS A 25 -18.37 11.31 -6.49
CA HIS A 25 -18.23 11.58 -7.92
C HIS A 25 -18.80 10.42 -8.75
N GLU A 26 -19.59 10.74 -9.77
CA GLU A 26 -20.28 9.78 -10.65
C GLU A 26 -19.33 8.70 -11.19
N ASN A 27 -18.18 9.15 -11.72
CA ASN A 27 -17.14 8.29 -12.28
C ASN A 27 -16.21 7.64 -11.24
N HIS A 28 -16.37 7.86 -9.93
CA HIS A 28 -15.49 7.24 -8.92
C HIS A 28 -15.58 5.71 -8.90
N ARG A 29 -16.76 5.18 -9.24
CA ARG A 29 -17.01 3.73 -9.33
C ARG A 29 -16.43 3.11 -10.60
N ASP A 30 -16.17 3.93 -11.62
CA ASP A 30 -15.60 3.48 -12.87
C ASP A 30 -14.09 3.25 -12.71
N ILE A 31 -13.69 1.99 -12.91
CA ILE A 31 -12.30 1.57 -12.79
C ILE A 31 -11.46 2.13 -13.94
N ASP A 32 -12.01 2.18 -15.15
CA ASP A 32 -11.31 2.61 -16.35
C ASP A 32 -11.07 4.13 -16.34
N VAL A 33 -12.05 4.92 -15.87
CA VAL A 33 -11.84 6.37 -15.70
C VAL A 33 -10.76 6.63 -14.65
N ARG A 34 -10.81 5.94 -13.51
CA ARG A 34 -9.80 6.12 -12.45
C ARG A 34 -8.41 5.70 -12.92
N ASP A 35 -8.30 4.60 -13.65
CA ASP A 35 -7.02 4.14 -14.20
C ASP A 35 -6.46 5.13 -15.23
N ARG A 36 -7.30 5.72 -16.10
CA ARG A 36 -6.88 6.79 -17.02
C ARG A 36 -6.32 8.01 -16.29
N CYS A 37 -6.98 8.47 -15.22
CA CYS A 37 -6.46 9.56 -14.40
C CYS A 37 -5.09 9.21 -13.79
N TRP A 38 -4.89 7.98 -13.32
CA TRP A 38 -3.59 7.56 -12.80
C TRP A 38 -2.52 7.44 -13.88
N GLN A 39 -2.88 7.02 -15.09
CA GLN A 39 -1.96 7.02 -16.23
C GLN A 39 -1.52 8.45 -16.58
N GLU A 40 -2.43 9.41 -16.60
CA GLU A 40 -2.08 10.81 -16.87
C GLU A 40 -1.14 11.40 -15.80
N ILE A 41 -1.36 11.08 -14.53
CA ILE A 41 -0.45 11.48 -13.44
C ILE A 41 0.92 10.78 -13.59
N SER A 42 0.93 9.50 -13.97
CA SER A 42 2.12 8.69 -14.22
C SER A 42 2.99 9.28 -15.32
N GLU A 43 2.38 9.68 -16.43
CA GLU A 43 3.06 10.35 -17.55
C GLU A 43 3.66 11.70 -17.13
N ARG A 44 2.94 12.49 -16.33
CA ARG A 44 3.41 13.80 -15.86
C ARG A 44 4.56 13.71 -14.86
N LEU A 45 4.54 12.71 -13.97
CA LEU A 45 5.58 12.50 -12.95
C LEU A 45 6.74 11.62 -13.44
N GLY A 46 6.60 10.97 -14.60
CA GLY A 46 7.61 10.09 -15.18
C GLY A 46 7.85 8.83 -14.37
N ALA A 47 6.84 8.33 -13.64
CA ALA A 47 6.95 7.18 -12.77
C ALA A 47 5.81 6.20 -12.97
N ASN A 48 5.99 4.94 -12.59
CA ASN A 48 4.99 3.91 -12.79
C ASN A 48 3.69 4.21 -12.01
N CYS A 49 2.55 4.06 -12.70
CA CYS A 49 1.20 4.23 -12.18
C CYS A 49 0.94 3.44 -10.87
N GLU A 50 1.40 2.20 -10.78
CA GLU A 50 1.19 1.36 -9.60
C GLU A 50 2.05 1.81 -8.41
N VAL A 51 3.28 2.31 -8.66
CA VAL A 51 4.12 2.96 -7.62
C VAL A 51 3.43 4.20 -7.07
N LEU A 52 2.88 5.05 -7.95
CA LEU A 52 2.14 6.25 -7.55
C LEU A 52 0.88 5.94 -6.74
N LYS A 53 0.13 4.91 -7.13
CA LYS A 53 -1.04 4.42 -6.39
C LYS A 53 -0.65 3.94 -4.98
N ARG A 54 0.47 3.21 -4.86
CA ARG A 54 1.01 2.75 -3.57
C ARG A 54 1.38 3.93 -2.69
N GLU A 55 2.12 4.89 -3.24
CA GLU A 55 2.57 6.07 -2.50
C GLU A 55 1.39 6.94 -2.03
N TRP A 56 0.40 7.14 -2.90
CA TRP A 56 -0.84 7.82 -2.52
C TRP A 56 -1.61 7.10 -1.41
N LYS A 57 -1.59 5.76 -1.40
CA LYS A 57 -2.19 4.98 -0.31
C LYS A 57 -1.46 5.22 1.00
N ILE A 58 -0.11 5.20 1.00
CA ILE A 58 0.71 5.49 2.18
C ILE A 58 0.38 6.89 2.72
N LEU A 59 0.36 7.91 1.84
CA LEU A 59 0.01 9.28 2.21
C LEU A 59 -1.39 9.39 2.84
N ARG A 60 -2.40 8.71 2.28
CA ARG A 60 -3.76 8.67 2.86
C ARG A 60 -3.81 7.94 4.20
N ASP A 61 -3.06 6.86 4.38
CA ASP A 61 -2.99 6.13 5.64
C ASP A 61 -2.30 6.97 6.72
N SER A 62 -1.21 7.66 6.39
CA SER A 62 -0.56 8.63 7.29
C SER A 62 -1.50 9.78 7.68
N LEU A 63 -2.26 10.32 6.73
CA LEU A 63 -3.28 11.35 7.00
C LEU A 63 -4.32 10.83 8.00
N ARG A 64 -4.86 9.62 7.78
CA ARG A 64 -5.84 8.99 8.67
C ARG A 64 -5.29 8.82 10.08
N GLN A 65 -4.05 8.35 10.20
CA GLN A 65 -3.40 8.16 11.49
C GLN A 65 -3.20 9.48 12.22
N SER A 66 -2.78 10.54 11.51
CA SER A 66 -2.64 11.88 12.07
C SER A 66 -3.97 12.42 12.62
N LEU A 67 -5.06 12.28 11.86
CA LEU A 67 -6.39 12.72 12.30
C LEU A 67 -6.87 11.94 13.52
N LYS A 68 -6.63 10.63 13.56
CA LYS A 68 -6.98 9.79 14.72
C LYS A 68 -6.18 10.17 15.97
N LYS A 69 -4.94 10.64 15.83
CA LYS A 69 -4.11 11.13 16.93
C LYS A 69 -4.62 12.49 17.44
N SER A 70 -5.04 13.39 16.55
CA SER A 70 -5.61 14.68 16.93
C SER A 70 -7.01 14.57 17.54
N ASP A 71 -7.87 13.70 17.01
CA ASP A 71 -9.26 13.51 17.46
C ASP A 71 -9.34 12.87 18.86
N LYS A 72 -8.36 12.03 19.20
CA LYS A 72 -8.23 11.42 20.52
C LYS A 72 -7.70 12.37 21.60
N GLY A 73 -7.48 13.66 21.28
CA GLY A 73 -6.98 14.64 22.22
C GLY A 73 -5.64 14.23 22.84
N VAL A 74 -4.82 13.43 22.12
CA VAL A 74 -3.53 12.98 22.63
C VAL A 74 -2.63 14.20 22.71
N THR A 75 -2.56 14.79 23.89
CA THR A 75 -1.50 15.71 24.25
C THR A 75 -0.21 14.92 24.34
N THR A 76 0.91 15.51 23.90
CA THR A 76 2.21 14.92 24.26
C THR A 76 2.33 14.87 25.79
N LYS A 77 3.27 14.07 26.32
CA LYS A 77 3.53 14.02 27.79
C LYS A 77 3.80 15.41 28.40
N ALA A 78 4.08 16.42 27.58
CA ALA A 78 4.25 17.84 27.93
C ALA A 78 2.97 18.71 27.82
N GLY A 79 1.78 18.13 27.61
CA GLY A 79 0.52 18.88 27.53
C GLY A 79 0.31 19.66 26.23
N LEU A 80 1.21 19.54 25.24
CA LEU A 80 1.12 20.27 23.97
C LEU A 80 0.22 19.55 22.95
N PRO A 81 -0.51 20.29 22.09
CA PRO A 81 -1.26 19.69 21.00
C PRO A 81 -0.34 18.90 20.07
N CYS A 82 -0.77 17.69 19.67
CA CYS A 82 -0.05 16.91 18.66
C CYS A 82 0.18 17.76 17.39
N LYS A 83 1.44 17.83 16.95
CA LYS A 83 1.87 18.58 15.76
C LYS A 83 1.11 18.08 14.53
N LYS A 84 0.51 19.00 13.77
CA LYS A 84 -0.18 18.70 12.51
C LYS A 84 0.79 17.99 11.56
N TRP A 85 0.35 16.92 10.91
CA TRP A 85 1.18 16.19 9.97
C TRP A 85 1.54 17.08 8.78
N ARG A 86 2.79 17.01 8.30
CA ARG A 86 3.37 17.98 7.36
C ARG A 86 2.59 18.12 6.04
N PHE A 87 1.95 17.05 5.56
CA PHE A 87 1.12 17.07 4.35
C PHE A 87 -0.38 17.27 4.61
N GLN A 88 -0.78 17.42 5.87
CA GLN A 88 -2.19 17.52 6.28
C GLN A 88 -2.90 18.71 5.62
N ASN A 89 -2.25 19.88 5.55
CA ASN A 89 -2.83 21.05 4.90
C ASN A 89 -2.98 20.84 3.39
N ARG A 90 -1.99 20.22 2.74
CA ARG A 90 -1.97 19.99 1.29
C ARG A 90 -2.94 18.90 0.86
N MET A 91 -3.19 17.90 1.73
CA MET A 91 -4.18 16.84 1.54
C MET A 91 -5.56 17.16 2.13
N SER A 92 -5.78 18.38 2.63
CA SER A 92 -7.05 18.78 3.27
C SER A 92 -8.27 18.59 2.35
N PHE A 93 -8.08 18.70 1.03
CA PHE A 93 -9.14 18.49 0.03
C PHE A 93 -9.73 17.07 0.03
N VAL A 94 -9.01 16.08 0.55
CA VAL A 94 -9.48 14.69 0.65
C VAL A 94 -10.39 14.49 1.85
N LEU A 95 -10.23 15.31 2.90
CA LEU A 95 -10.91 15.14 4.20
C LEU A 95 -12.45 15.06 4.09
N PRO A 96 -13.14 15.89 3.29
CA PRO A 96 -14.61 15.83 3.19
C PRO A 96 -15.13 14.52 2.61
N TYR A 97 -14.32 13.87 1.76
CA TYR A 97 -14.70 12.65 1.02
C TYR A 97 -14.15 11.38 1.66
N MET A 98 -13.26 11.54 2.64
CA MET A 98 -12.66 10.46 3.39
C MET A 98 -13.69 9.98 4.41
N THR A 99 -14.50 9.00 4.04
CA THR A 99 -15.46 8.38 4.96
C THR A 99 -14.71 7.85 6.19
N MET A 100 -14.71 8.63 7.28
CA MET A 100 -14.37 8.15 8.61
C MET A 100 -15.50 7.20 9.00
N ARG A 101 -15.46 5.97 8.48
CA ARG A 101 -16.47 4.96 8.77
C ARG A 101 -16.59 4.87 10.30
N PRO A 102 -17.74 5.23 10.90
CA PRO A 102 -17.94 5.07 12.33
C PRO A 102 -17.67 3.60 12.67
N ASP A 103 -16.97 3.37 13.78
CA ASP A 103 -16.47 2.07 14.22
C ASP A 103 -17.62 1.11 14.62
N ALA A 104 -18.42 0.68 13.64
CA ALA A 104 -19.47 -0.33 13.82
C ALA A 104 -19.01 -1.74 13.36
N SER A 105 -17.73 -1.91 12.98
CA SER A 105 -17.23 -3.20 12.47
C SER A 105 -15.99 -3.72 13.19
N ARG A 106 -15.85 -3.44 14.48
CA ARG A 106 -14.77 -3.95 15.33
C ARG A 106 -14.70 -5.49 15.36
N ASN A 107 -15.71 -6.21 14.85
CA ASN A 107 -15.84 -7.66 14.97
C ASN A 107 -15.13 -8.54 13.90
N ARG A 108 -14.34 -7.99 12.95
CA ARG A 108 -13.60 -8.83 11.95
C ARG A 108 -12.07 -8.90 12.12
N ARG A 109 -11.51 -8.34 13.20
CA ARG A 109 -10.05 -8.34 13.45
C ARG A 109 -9.59 -9.35 14.51
N SER A 110 -10.43 -10.31 14.91
CA SER A 110 -10.06 -11.28 15.94
C SER A 110 -9.27 -12.51 15.45
N LEU A 111 -8.74 -12.51 14.21
CA LEU A 111 -7.96 -13.64 13.66
C LEU A 111 -6.49 -13.29 13.30
N ARG A 112 -5.96 -12.13 13.76
CA ARG A 112 -4.53 -11.78 13.59
C ARG A 112 -3.91 -11.27 14.89
N ARG A 113 -4.17 -11.96 16.00
CA ARG A 113 -3.38 -11.81 17.23
C ARG A 113 -2.58 -13.09 17.38
N ASP A 114 -1.32 -13.05 16.99
CA ASP A 114 -0.19 -13.80 17.56
C ASP A 114 1.10 -13.37 16.86
N ILE A 115 1.55 -12.15 17.12
CA ILE A 115 2.97 -11.80 17.08
C ILE A 115 3.20 -10.97 18.34
N LYS A 116 3.83 -11.58 19.34
CA LYS A 116 4.32 -10.89 20.53
C LYS A 116 5.43 -9.94 20.07
N LEU A 117 5.29 -8.66 20.36
CA LEU A 117 6.41 -7.73 20.35
C LEU A 117 6.53 -7.13 21.74
N ASP A 118 7.72 -7.35 22.26
CA ASP A 118 8.22 -7.08 23.59
C ASP A 118 8.22 -5.59 23.91
N ASP A 119 8.05 -5.31 25.20
CA ASP A 119 7.91 -3.98 25.77
C ASP A 119 9.30 -3.38 25.97
N THR A 120 9.65 -2.35 25.20
CA THR A 120 10.80 -1.52 25.51
C THR A 120 10.42 -0.07 25.23
N GLU A 121 10.05 0.62 26.31
CA GLU A 121 9.73 2.03 26.30
C GLU A 121 10.98 2.91 26.08
N ALA A 122 10.75 3.91 25.23
CA ALA A 122 11.28 5.27 25.29
C ALA A 122 12.78 5.50 25.05
N GLN A 123 13.09 6.07 23.88
CA GLN A 123 13.90 7.28 23.82
C GLN A 123 13.56 8.17 22.60
N SER A 124 13.53 9.46 22.90
CA SER A 124 13.39 10.71 22.14
C SER A 124 13.83 10.78 20.67
N ASP A 125 13.10 11.63 19.94
CA ASP A 125 13.50 12.45 18.78
C ASP A 125 14.32 11.80 17.66
N GLN A 126 13.64 11.50 16.56
CA GLN A 126 13.95 12.05 15.24
C GLN A 126 12.83 11.66 14.27
N ASP A 127 12.58 12.52 13.28
CA ASP A 127 11.79 12.19 12.10
C ASP A 127 12.24 10.83 11.56
N GLN A 128 11.47 9.78 11.85
CA GLN A 128 11.65 8.50 11.19
C GLN A 128 11.24 8.71 9.73
N GLU A 129 12.24 9.09 8.94
CA GLU A 129 12.33 8.90 7.49
C GLU A 129 12.15 7.39 7.23
N SER A 130 10.91 6.92 7.37
CA SER A 130 10.55 5.55 7.04
C SER A 130 10.51 5.46 5.51
N GLU A 131 11.44 4.67 5.00
CA GLU A 131 11.70 4.35 3.60
C GLU A 131 12.15 5.53 2.75
N VAL A 132 13.46 5.54 2.47
CA VAL A 132 14.05 6.19 1.30
C VAL A 132 13.21 5.76 0.09
N TRP A 133 12.38 6.68 -0.41
CA TRP A 133 11.70 6.51 -1.69
C TRP A 133 12.79 6.56 -2.76
N ASP A 134 13.31 5.38 -3.12
CA ASP A 134 14.17 5.20 -4.27
C ASP A 134 13.32 4.61 -5.42
N PRO A 135 12.94 5.40 -6.43
CA PRO A 135 12.28 4.89 -7.62
C PRO A 135 13.16 3.89 -8.42
N GLY A 136 14.42 3.67 -8.02
CA GLY A 136 15.37 2.75 -8.65
C GLY A 136 15.52 1.36 -8.01
N ASN A 137 14.88 1.03 -6.88
CA ASN A 137 15.00 -0.30 -6.26
C ASN A 137 14.16 -1.34 -7.02
N SER A 138 14.71 -1.81 -8.14
CA SER A 138 13.92 -2.32 -9.27
C SER A 138 13.50 -3.79 -9.17
N ASP A 139 14.07 -4.61 -8.28
CA ASP A 139 13.86 -6.07 -8.36
C ASP A 139 12.76 -6.60 -7.43
N GLN A 140 12.72 -6.18 -6.16
CA GLN A 140 11.65 -6.59 -5.24
C GLN A 140 10.31 -5.95 -5.64
N ASP A 141 10.36 -4.72 -6.16
CA ASP A 141 9.19 -4.00 -6.62
C ASP A 141 8.66 -4.49 -7.97
N SER A 142 9.50 -5.02 -8.88
CA SER A 142 9.07 -5.43 -10.22
C SER A 142 8.04 -6.56 -10.20
N LEU A 143 8.24 -7.60 -9.38
CA LEU A 143 7.31 -8.73 -9.28
C LEU A 143 5.97 -8.29 -8.65
N ASP A 144 6.02 -7.50 -7.58
CA ASP A 144 4.84 -6.96 -6.93
C ASP A 144 4.06 -6.03 -7.86
N LEU A 145 4.76 -5.22 -8.66
CA LEU A 145 4.18 -4.33 -9.66
C LEU A 145 3.52 -5.12 -10.79
N TYR A 146 4.16 -6.21 -11.23
CA TYR A 146 3.62 -7.13 -12.21
C TYR A 146 2.33 -7.78 -11.69
N PHE A 147 2.36 -8.36 -10.48
CA PHE A 147 1.17 -8.96 -9.88
C PHE A 147 0.07 -7.93 -9.60
N ALA A 148 0.41 -6.69 -9.22
CA ALA A 148 -0.55 -5.60 -9.08
C ALA A 148 -1.23 -5.27 -10.42
N SER A 149 -0.44 -5.19 -11.50
CA SER A 149 -0.93 -4.98 -12.87
C SER A 149 -1.83 -6.13 -13.34
N VAL A 150 -1.41 -7.38 -13.15
CA VAL A 150 -2.21 -8.58 -13.48
C VAL A 150 -3.49 -8.65 -12.64
N CYS A 151 -3.42 -8.26 -11.36
CA CYS A 151 -4.61 -8.15 -10.52
C CYS A 151 -5.59 -7.09 -11.08
N GLN A 152 -5.08 -5.99 -11.61
CA GLN A 152 -5.89 -4.93 -12.17
C GLN A 152 -6.64 -5.37 -13.43
N SER A 153 -5.96 -6.04 -14.37
CA SER A 153 -6.62 -6.61 -15.55
C SER A 153 -7.65 -7.67 -15.17
N THR A 154 -7.34 -8.51 -14.16
CA THR A 154 -8.26 -9.53 -13.65
C THR A 154 -9.54 -8.92 -13.06
N LYS A 155 -9.45 -7.80 -12.34
CA LYS A 155 -10.62 -7.11 -11.73
C LYS A 155 -11.63 -6.60 -12.76
N ARG A 156 -11.21 -6.33 -14.00
CA ARG A 156 -12.08 -5.87 -15.09
C ARG A 156 -12.97 -6.99 -15.62
N LEU A 157 -12.61 -8.24 -15.39
CA LEU A 157 -13.37 -9.41 -15.85
C LEU A 157 -14.54 -9.74 -14.91
N PRO A 158 -15.63 -10.37 -15.40
CA PRO A 158 -16.71 -10.86 -14.56
C PRO A 158 -16.24 -11.83 -13.46
N LYS A 159 -16.89 -11.82 -12.28
CA LYS A 159 -16.51 -12.63 -11.10
C LYS A 159 -16.24 -14.10 -11.39
N LYS A 160 -16.99 -14.71 -12.31
CA LYS A 160 -16.81 -16.12 -12.73
C LYS A 160 -15.41 -16.37 -13.30
N TYR A 161 -14.90 -15.45 -14.12
CA TYR A 161 -13.56 -15.56 -14.70
C TYR A 161 -12.47 -15.16 -13.71
N GLN A 162 -12.74 -14.22 -12.80
CA GLN A 162 -11.80 -13.90 -11.72
C GLN A 162 -11.50 -15.12 -10.84
N ASN A 163 -12.52 -15.90 -10.47
CA ASN A 163 -12.35 -17.10 -9.66
C ASN A 163 -11.56 -18.17 -10.42
N LEU A 164 -11.79 -18.30 -11.73
CA LEU A 164 -11.03 -19.22 -12.58
C LEU A 164 -9.54 -18.85 -12.63
N ILE A 165 -9.23 -17.56 -12.87
CA ILE A 165 -7.85 -17.07 -12.90
C ILE A 165 -7.17 -17.29 -11.55
N LYS A 166 -7.83 -16.98 -10.44
CA LYS A 166 -7.29 -17.23 -9.09
C LYS A 166 -6.96 -18.71 -8.87
N LYS A 167 -7.86 -19.61 -9.30
CA LYS A 167 -7.64 -21.05 -9.18
C LYS A 167 -6.42 -21.50 -9.99
N GLN A 168 -6.30 -21.04 -11.25
CA GLN A 168 -5.18 -21.39 -12.12
C GLN A 168 -3.84 -20.87 -11.59
N VAL A 169 -3.79 -19.62 -11.12
CA VAL A 169 -2.58 -19.05 -10.53
C VAL A 169 -2.16 -19.84 -9.28
N LEU A 170 -3.11 -20.18 -8.40
CA LEU A 170 -2.82 -20.99 -7.21
C LEU A 170 -2.31 -22.39 -7.57
N GLU A 171 -2.90 -23.03 -8.59
CA GLU A 171 -2.46 -24.34 -9.06
C GLU A 171 -1.02 -24.32 -9.58
N VAL A 172 -0.66 -23.29 -10.35
CA VAL A 172 0.72 -23.11 -10.82
C VAL A 172 1.67 -22.90 -9.64
N LEU A 173 1.29 -22.06 -8.66
CA LEU A 173 2.10 -21.83 -7.46
C LEU A 173 2.34 -23.12 -6.69
N LEU A 174 1.29 -23.89 -6.42
CA LEU A 174 1.38 -25.16 -5.69
C LEU A 174 2.30 -26.16 -6.40
N ARG A 175 2.23 -26.26 -7.73
CA ARG A 175 3.11 -27.14 -8.51
C ARG A 175 4.57 -26.71 -8.43
N VAL A 176 4.83 -25.40 -8.48
CA VAL A 176 6.19 -24.87 -8.37
C VAL A 176 6.73 -25.06 -6.96
N GLU A 177 5.90 -24.84 -5.92
CA GLU A 177 6.28 -25.09 -4.52
C GLU A 177 6.66 -26.56 -4.30
N GLU A 178 5.88 -27.51 -4.83
CA GLU A 178 6.18 -28.95 -4.77
C GLU A 178 7.51 -29.30 -5.46
N GLN A 179 7.81 -28.67 -6.60
CA GLN A 179 9.09 -28.85 -7.29
C GLN A 179 10.28 -28.30 -6.48
N VAL A 180 10.11 -27.12 -5.86
CA VAL A 180 11.14 -26.52 -5.00
C VAL A 180 11.39 -27.37 -3.76
N GLU A 181 10.35 -27.96 -3.16
CA GLU A 181 10.49 -28.89 -2.04
C GLU A 181 11.23 -30.17 -2.45
N ALA A 182 10.93 -30.72 -3.64
CA ALA A 182 11.62 -31.89 -4.19
C ALA A 182 13.10 -31.61 -4.45
N GLU A 183 13.44 -30.49 -5.08
CA GLU A 183 14.83 -30.06 -5.34
C GLU A 183 15.62 -29.78 -4.05
N SER A 184 14.94 -29.25 -3.02
CA SER A 184 15.51 -29.02 -1.69
C SER A 184 15.75 -30.34 -0.93
N GLY A 185 14.94 -31.37 -1.19
CA GLY A 185 15.13 -32.73 -0.67
C GLY A 185 16.28 -33.47 -1.37
N GLU A 186 16.40 -33.32 -2.69
CA GLU A 186 17.48 -33.93 -3.47
C GLU A 186 18.85 -33.32 -3.15
N SER A 187 18.95 -32.01 -2.95
CA SER A 187 20.20 -31.34 -2.56
C SER A 187 20.72 -31.79 -1.19
N LYS A 188 19.85 -32.18 -0.26
CA LYS A 188 20.27 -32.80 1.01
C LYS A 188 20.78 -34.21 0.79
N MET A 189 20.14 -35.00 -0.07
CA MET A 189 20.50 -36.40 -0.32
C MET A 189 21.81 -36.56 -1.13
N THR A 190 22.16 -35.60 -1.98
CA THR A 190 23.46 -35.59 -2.70
C THR A 190 24.65 -35.25 -1.79
N VAL A 191 24.45 -34.44 -0.75
CA VAL A 191 25.51 -34.12 0.23
C VAL A 191 25.87 -35.35 1.09
N TYR A 192 24.88 -36.19 1.44
CA TYR A 192 25.12 -37.43 2.18
C TYR A 192 25.74 -38.55 1.33
N LYS A 193 25.54 -38.57 0.01
CA LYS A 193 26.15 -39.58 -0.88
C LYS A 193 27.60 -39.29 -1.29
N ASN A 194 28.09 -38.06 -1.09
CA ASN A 194 29.47 -37.69 -1.38
C ASN A 194 30.38 -37.72 -0.12
N SER A 195 29.89 -38.28 0.99
CA SER A 195 30.61 -38.37 2.27
C SER A 195 30.89 -39.81 2.72
N GLU A 196 30.72 -40.81 1.84
CA GLU A 196 31.18 -42.19 2.03
C GLU A 196 32.37 -42.53 1.12
#